data_AF-A0A9X2LP68-F1
#
_entry.id   AF-A0A9X2LP68-F1
#
_cell.length_a   1.000
_cell.length_b   1.000
_cell.length_c   1.000
_cell.angle_alpha   90.00
_cell.angle_beta   90.00
_cell.angle_gamma   90.00
#
_symmetry.space_group_name_H-M   'P 1'
#
loop_
_entity.id
_entity.type
_entity.pdbx_description
1 polymer ?
#
loop_
_entity_poly.entity_id
_entity_poly.type
_entity_poly.pdbx_seq_one_letter_code
_entity_poly.pdbx_strand_id
1 'polypeptide(L)'
;MTATEYAAEAQLLLVEVWRPRPDWPHGWFVRVFDGSTITPEELEQIELDPDEHDRYLAREWDSWTTEASPRRARQLEALLRARKTGKSEYLVYDAP
;
A
#
# COMPACT_ATOMS: atom_id res chain seq x y z
N MET A 1 -19.18 -9.17 4.82
CA MET A 1 -18.53 -8.58 3.64
C MET A 1 -17.11 -9.10 3.59
N THR A 2 -16.73 -9.72 2.48
CA THR A 2 -15.35 -10.15 2.26
C THR A 2 -14.53 -8.99 1.70
N ALA A 3 -13.21 -8.97 1.91
CA ALA A 3 -12.31 -7.90 1.41
C ALA A 3 -12.42 -7.68 -0.11
N THR A 4 -12.86 -8.70 -0.86
CA THR A 4 -13.10 -8.64 -2.30
C THR A 4 -14.36 -7.86 -2.67
N GLU A 5 -15.43 -7.92 -1.88
CA GLU A 5 -16.68 -7.19 -2.14
C GLU A 5 -16.51 -5.69 -1.87
N TYR A 6 -15.76 -5.31 -0.83
CA TYR A 6 -15.47 -3.91 -0.51
C TYR A 6 -14.65 -3.20 -1.60
N ALA A 7 -13.81 -3.95 -2.31
CA ALA A 7 -12.97 -3.42 -3.39
C ALA A 7 -13.75 -3.07 -4.68
N ALA A 8 -14.98 -3.55 -4.85
CA ALA A 8 -15.78 -3.29 -6.05
C ALA A 8 -16.30 -1.84 -6.12
N GLU A 9 -16.50 -1.20 -4.96
CA GLU A 9 -16.97 0.19 -4.85
C GLU A 9 -15.83 1.18 -4.56
N ALA A 10 -14.69 0.69 -4.08
CA ALA A 10 -13.53 1.52 -3.75
C ALA A 10 -12.74 1.96 -5.00
N GLN A 11 -12.28 3.21 -5.01
CA GLN A 11 -11.46 3.74 -6.10
C GLN A 11 -10.11 3.01 -6.16
N LEU A 12 -9.74 2.46 -7.31
CA LEU A 12 -8.40 1.92 -7.54
C LEU A 12 -7.36 3.06 -7.56
N LEU A 13 -6.38 3.01 -6.67
CA LEU A 13 -5.31 4.00 -6.58
C LEU A 13 -4.04 3.56 -7.29
N LEU A 14 -3.62 2.30 -7.11
CA LEU A 14 -2.36 1.81 -7.65
C LEU A 14 -2.47 0.37 -8.11
N VAL A 15 -1.88 0.08 -9.27
CA VAL A 15 -1.49 -1.27 -9.66
C VAL A 15 0.04 -1.35 -9.66
N GLU A 16 0.58 -2.29 -8.90
CA GLU A 16 2.01 -2.54 -8.82
C GLU A 16 2.32 -3.93 -9.36
N VAL A 17 3.33 -4.04 -10.22
CA VAL A 17 3.76 -5.31 -10.81
C VAL A 17 5.23 -5.55 -10.51
N TRP A 18 5.53 -6.77 -10.07
CA TRP A 18 6.84 -7.27 -9.74
C TRP A 18 7.22 -8.30 -10.79
N ARG A 19 8.27 -7.98 -11.56
CA ARG A 19 8.74 -8.87 -12.62
C ARG A 19 9.44 -10.09 -12.02
N PRO A 20 9.25 -11.28 -12.61
CA PRO A 20 10.05 -12.44 -12.26
C PRO A 20 11.56 -12.17 -12.43
N ARG A 21 12.36 -12.83 -11.60
CA ARG A 21 13.83 -12.94 -11.73
C ARG A 21 14.21 -14.42 -11.56
N PRO A 22 15.44 -14.84 -11.93
CA PRO A 22 15.81 -16.27 -11.90
C PRO A 22 15.60 -16.96 -10.55
N ASP A 23 15.82 -16.26 -9.44
CA ASP A 23 15.63 -16.68 -8.05
C ASP A 23 14.20 -16.42 -7.53
N TRP A 24 13.34 -15.78 -8.32
CA TRP A 24 11.94 -15.50 -8.02
C TRP A 24 11.09 -15.64 -9.29
N PRO A 25 10.77 -16.88 -9.71
CA PRO A 25 10.24 -17.17 -11.04
C PRO A 25 8.78 -16.74 -11.24
N HIS A 26 8.08 -16.35 -10.18
CA HIS A 26 6.69 -15.93 -10.22
C HIS A 26 6.59 -14.41 -10.08
N GLY A 27 5.98 -13.76 -11.07
CA GLY A 27 5.63 -12.35 -10.95
C GLY A 27 4.54 -12.16 -9.90
N TRP A 28 4.50 -10.98 -9.30
CA TRP A 28 3.43 -10.59 -8.38
C TRP A 28 2.79 -9.32 -8.89
N PHE A 29 1.48 -9.19 -8.71
CA PHE A 29 0.82 -7.91 -8.82
C PHE A 29 0.02 -7.59 -7.56
N VAL A 30 0.00 -6.31 -7.21
CA VAL A 30 -0.74 -5.75 -6.08
C VAL A 30 -1.69 -4.71 -6.62
N ARG A 31 -2.91 -4.69 -6.08
CA ARG A 31 -3.89 -3.63 -6.33
C ARG A 31 -4.18 -2.93 -5.01
N VAL A 32 -4.06 -1.61 -5.02
CA VAL A 32 -4.33 -0.76 -3.86
C VAL A 32 -5.54 0.10 -4.16
N PHE A 33 -6.51 0.09 -3.26
CA PHE A 33 -7.75 0.84 -3.37
C PHE A 33 -7.81 1.93 -2.28
N ASP A 34 -8.59 2.98 -2.50
CA ASP A 34 -8.84 4.02 -1.50
C ASP A 34 -9.74 3.44 -0.40
N GLY A 35 -9.16 3.22 0.78
CA GLY A 35 -9.86 2.75 1.98
C GLY A 35 -10.55 3.87 2.76
N SER A 36 -10.65 5.08 2.22
CA SER A 36 -11.15 6.30 2.87
C SER A 36 -10.25 6.80 4.01
N THR A 37 -10.84 7.27 5.11
CA THR A 37 -10.11 7.83 6.25
C THR A 37 -10.32 6.94 7.45
N ILE A 38 -9.23 6.44 8.03
CA ILE A 38 -9.26 5.71 9.29
C ILE A 38 -9.34 6.71 10.47
N THR A 39 -10.25 6.50 11.40
CA THR A 39 -10.35 7.35 12.60
C THR A 39 -9.34 6.93 13.66
N PRO A 40 -9.04 7.80 14.66
CA PRO A 40 -8.22 7.42 15.80
C PRO A 40 -8.76 6.18 16.54
N GLU A 41 -10.09 6.10 16.70
CA GLU A 41 -10.75 4.97 17.37
C GLU A 41 -10.59 3.67 16.57
N GLU A 42 -10.66 3.72 15.24
CA GLU A 42 -10.41 2.56 14.37
C GLU A 42 -8.94 2.14 14.38
N LEU A 43 -8.00 3.08 14.47
CA LEU A 43 -6.57 2.77 14.65
C LEU A 43 -6.31 2.02 15.96
N GLU A 44 -7.02 2.38 17.05
CA GLU A 44 -6.90 1.68 18.34
C GLU A 44 -7.42 0.23 18.28
N GLN A 45 -8.27 -0.11 17.31
CA GLN A 45 -8.74 -1.49 17.09
C GLN A 45 -7.76 -2.37 16.30
N ILE A 46 -6.62 -1.83 15.84
CA ILE A 46 -5.62 -2.63 15.14
C ILE A 46 -4.93 -3.57 16.13
N GLU A 47 -5.28 -4.85 16.03
CA GLU A 47 -4.58 -5.95 16.71
C GLU A 47 -3.47 -6.48 15.79
N LEU A 48 -2.23 -6.46 16.29
CA LEU A 48 -1.09 -7.06 15.61
C LEU A 48 -0.85 -8.46 16.14
N ASP A 49 -0.52 -9.40 15.25
CA ASP A 49 0.04 -10.68 15.66
C ASP A 49 1.47 -10.44 16.20
N PRO A 50 1.74 -10.69 17.49
CA PRO A 50 3.06 -10.44 18.09
C PRO A 50 4.15 -11.38 17.56
N ASP A 51 3.79 -12.51 16.96
CA ASP A 51 4.78 -13.42 16.34
C ASP A 51 5.23 -12.90 14.96
N GLU A 52 4.45 -12.00 14.35
CA GLU A 52 4.76 -11.40 13.05
C GLU A 52 5.23 -9.94 13.15
N HIS A 53 4.73 -9.17 14.13
CA HIS A 53 4.91 -7.73 14.20
C HIS A 53 5.17 -7.22 15.63
N ASP A 54 6.18 -6.36 15.78
CA ASP A 54 6.53 -5.77 17.09
C ASP A 54 5.67 -4.55 17.47
N ARG A 55 5.32 -3.71 16.48
CA ARG A 55 4.58 -2.44 16.66
C ARG A 55 4.11 -1.86 15.34
N TYR A 56 3.12 -0.97 15.38
CA TYR A 56 2.78 -0.07 14.28
C TYR A 56 3.03 1.40 14.66
N LEU A 57 3.18 2.25 13.65
CA LEU A 57 3.30 3.71 13.81
C LEU A 57 2.35 4.39 12.83
N ALA A 58 1.60 5.39 13.29
CA ALA A 58 0.89 6.34 12.44
C ALA A 58 1.63 7.68 12.51
N ARG A 59 2.03 8.21 11.35
CA ARG A 59 2.84 9.44 11.25
C ARG A 59 2.35 10.28 10.08
N GLU A 60 2.60 11.58 10.16
CA GLU A 60 2.43 12.50 9.04
C GLU A 60 3.32 12.12 7.86
N TRP A 61 2.88 12.50 6.66
CA TRP A 61 3.53 12.12 5.40
C TRP A 61 5.03 12.41 5.36
N ASP A 62 5.41 13.62 5.76
CA ASP A 62 6.80 14.09 5.69
C ASP A 62 7.73 13.31 6.63
N SER A 63 7.18 12.66 7.65
CA SER A 63 7.95 11.77 8.54
C SER A 63 8.20 10.40 7.90
N TRP A 64 7.28 9.91 7.07
CA TRP A 64 7.43 8.61 6.41
C TRP A 64 8.46 8.61 5.28
N THR A 65 8.60 9.72 4.55
CA THR A 65 9.51 9.80 3.40
C THR A 65 10.98 9.69 3.78
N THR A 66 11.34 9.98 5.04
CA THR A 66 12.71 9.86 5.55
C THR A 66 13.05 8.45 6.02
N GLU A 67 12.07 7.67 6.47
CA GLU A 67 12.24 6.30 6.96
C GLU A 67 11.98 5.24 5.87
N ALA A 68 11.20 5.58 4.85
CA ALA A 68 10.83 4.66 3.79
C ALA A 68 12.04 4.27 2.92
N SER A 69 12.15 2.98 2.59
CA SER A 69 13.04 2.55 1.50
C SER A 69 12.68 3.30 0.20
N PRO A 70 13.63 3.51 -0.73
CA PRO A 70 13.35 4.22 -1.99
C PRO A 70 12.16 3.64 -2.78
N ARG A 71 12.00 2.31 -2.74
CA ARG A 71 10.85 1.62 -3.36
C ARG A 71 9.54 2.03 -2.70
N ARG A 72 9.49 2.01 -1.37
CA ARG A 72 8.29 2.36 -0.59
C ARG A 72 7.96 3.83 -0.74
N ALA A 73 8.95 4.72 -0.75
CA ALA A 73 8.75 6.14 -1.02
C ALA A 73 8.08 6.36 -2.40
N ARG A 74 8.58 5.70 -3.45
CA ARG A 74 7.97 5.76 -4.79
C ARG A 74 6.51 5.26 -4.82
N GLN A 75 6.23 4.16 -4.11
CA GLN A 75 4.87 3.61 -3.99
C GLN A 75 3.94 4.63 -3.31
N LEU A 76 4.41 5.21 -2.20
CA LEU A 76 3.73 6.23 -1.42
C LEU A 76 3.41 7.48 -2.28
N GLU A 77 4.40 8.04 -2.98
CA GLU A 77 4.19 9.20 -3.85
C GLU A 77 3.16 8.95 -4.96
N ALA A 78 3.14 7.74 -5.53
CA ALA A 78 2.15 7.36 -6.52
C ALA A 78 0.73 7.31 -5.92
N LEU A 79 0.57 6.75 -4.72
CA LEU A 79 -0.73 6.73 -4.03
C LEU A 79 -1.26 8.14 -3.76
N LEU A 80 -0.41 9.08 -3.31
CA LEU A 80 -0.83 10.47 -3.13
C LEU A 80 -1.25 11.12 -4.44
N ARG A 81 -0.49 10.88 -5.51
CA ARG A 81 -0.80 11.44 -6.83
C ARG A 81 -2.13 10.89 -7.34
N ALA A 82 -2.36 9.58 -7.17
CA ALA A 82 -3.60 8.95 -7.54
C ALA A 82 -4.80 9.55 -6.80
N ARG A 83 -4.67 9.71 -5.48
CA ARG A 83 -5.70 10.31 -4.64
C ARG A 83 -5.99 11.77 -5.00
N LYS A 84 -4.95 12.57 -5.26
CA LYS A 84 -5.09 13.98 -5.64
C LYS A 84 -5.72 14.17 -7.04
N THR A 85 -5.43 13.27 -7.97
CA THR A 85 -5.82 13.42 -9.38
C THR A 85 -7.06 12.62 -9.77
N GLY A 86 -7.48 11.67 -8.93
CA GLY A 86 -8.56 10.73 -9.24
C GLY A 86 -8.15 9.66 -10.26
N LYS A 87 -6.87 9.54 -10.62
CA LYS A 87 -6.38 8.61 -11.65
C LYS A 87 -5.51 7.52 -11.02
N SER A 88 -5.75 6.26 -11.37
CA SER A 88 -4.90 5.18 -10.90
C SER A 88 -3.48 5.29 -11.46
N GLU A 89 -2.50 5.00 -10.62
CA GLU A 89 -1.09 4.91 -11.00
C GLU A 89 -0.71 3.46 -11.32
N TYR A 90 0.38 3.31 -12.08
CA TYR A 90 0.95 2.02 -12.44
C TYR A 90 2.45 2.01 -12.17
N LEU A 91 2.90 1.07 -11.36
CA LEU A 91 4.32 0.90 -11.01
C LEU A 91 4.81 -0.49 -11.38
N VAL A 92 6.07 -0.53 -11.81
CA VAL A 92 6.76 -1.77 -12.16
C VAL A 92 8.10 -1.81 -11.45
N TYR A 93 8.36 -2.93 -10.80
CA TYR A 93 9.59 -3.24 -10.10
C TYR A 93 10.12 -4.60 -10.58
N ASP A 94 11.40 -4.84 -10.35
CA ASP A 94 11.92 -6.21 -10.33
C ASP A 94 11.59 -6.82 -8.96
N ALA A 95 11.41 -8.14 -8.91
CA ALA A 95 11.21 -8.82 -7.62
C ALA A 95 12.41 -8.56 -6.66
N PRO A 96 12.20 -8.54 -5.33
CA PRO A 96 13.12 -7.91 -4.35
C PRO A 96 14.36 -8.76 -4.09
#